data_AF-A0A1Y3N9D5-F1
#
_entry.id   AF-A0A1Y3N9D5-F1
#
_cell.length_a   1.000
_cell.length_b   1.000
_cell.length_c   1.000
_cell.angle_alpha   90.00
_cell.angle_beta   90.00
_cell.angle_gamma   90.00
#
_symmetry.space_group_name_H-M   'P 1'
#
loop_
_entity.id
_entity.type
_entity.pdbx_description
1 polymer ?
#
loop_
_entity_poly.entity_id
_entity_poly.type
_entity_poly.pdbx_seq_one_letter_code
_entity_poly.pdbx_strand_id
1 'polypeptide(L)'
;MFQSHIHIQKRKGSKGTSRFQYLQDLVNEFQETQNIEDKQQIIANLANFSYDPINYTWLWELNVIDLFLDCLVEENLMLQELAIGGICNLCVGGLLIIINI
;
A
#
# COMPACT_ATOMS: atom_id res chain seq x y z
N MET A 1 -8.99 0.16 17.76
CA MET A 1 -9.21 -1.18 18.36
C MET A 1 -8.20 -2.13 17.72
N PHE A 2 -7.24 -2.66 18.49
CA PHE A 2 -6.30 -3.65 18.00
C PHE A 2 -7.04 -4.99 17.81
N GLN A 3 -7.17 -5.45 16.57
CA GLN A 3 -7.81 -6.74 16.28
C GLN A 3 -6.88 -7.88 16.71
N SER A 4 -7.43 -8.87 17.41
CA SER A 4 -6.71 -10.04 17.89
C SER A 4 -6.20 -10.91 16.74
N HIS A 5 -5.01 -11.49 16.89
CA HIS A 5 -4.32 -12.33 15.90
C HIS A 5 -5.16 -13.50 15.32
N ILE A 6 -6.27 -13.85 15.97
CA ILE A 6 -7.21 -14.90 15.53
C ILE A 6 -8.10 -14.42 14.37
N HIS A 7 -8.46 -13.14 14.30
CA HIS A 7 -9.27 -12.60 13.20
C HIS A 7 -8.45 -12.40 11.91
N ILE A 8 -7.16 -12.11 12.08
CA ILE A 8 -6.17 -12.03 11.01
C ILE A 8 -6.03 -13.37 10.27
N GLN A 9 -5.97 -14.48 11.01
CA GLN A 9 -5.81 -15.82 10.42
C GLN A 9 -7.03 -16.29 9.62
N LYS A 10 -8.24 -15.84 9.97
CA LYS A 10 -9.47 -16.18 9.24
C LYS A 10 -9.57 -15.53 7.84
N ARG A 11 -8.79 -14.49 7.54
CA ARG A 11 -8.71 -13.87 6.20
C ARG A 11 -7.67 -14.51 5.27
N LYS A 12 -6.98 -15.58 5.71
CA LYS A 12 -6.19 -16.43 4.81
C LYS A 12 -7.15 -17.25 3.94
N GLY A 13 -7.64 -16.62 2.88
CA GLY A 13 -8.46 -17.28 1.87
C GLY A 13 -7.70 -18.47 1.29
N SER A 14 -8.23 -19.67 1.48
CA SER A 14 -7.84 -20.82 0.70
C SER A 14 -8.40 -20.64 -0.72
N LYS A 15 -7.52 -20.66 -1.74
CA LYS A 15 -7.79 -20.55 -3.20
C LYS A 15 -7.68 -19.17 -3.87
N GLY A 16 -6.74 -18.32 -3.47
CA GLY A 16 -6.34 -17.13 -4.23
C GLY A 16 -4.85 -16.81 -4.06
N THR A 17 -4.29 -15.97 -4.93
CA THR A 17 -2.94 -15.39 -4.80
C THR A 17 -2.74 -14.87 -3.36
N SER A 18 -1.59 -15.20 -2.76
CA SER A 18 -1.33 -14.76 -1.38
C SER A 18 -1.33 -13.23 -1.30
N ARG A 19 -1.73 -12.66 -0.15
CA ARG A 19 -1.73 -11.20 0.06
C ARG A 19 -0.36 -10.59 -0.26
N PHE A 20 0.69 -11.28 0.17
CA PHE A 20 2.08 -10.91 -0.10
C PHE A 20 2.35 -10.87 -1.61
N GLN A 21 1.97 -11.92 -2.34
CA GLN A 21 2.18 -11.96 -3.79
C GLN A 21 1.43 -10.83 -4.49
N TYR A 22 0.18 -10.53 -4.09
CA TYR A 22 -0.55 -9.41 -4.67
C TYR A 22 0.14 -8.05 -4.42
N LEU A 23 0.66 -7.81 -3.22
CA LEU A 23 1.42 -6.60 -2.92
C LEU A 23 2.72 -6.55 -3.73
N GLN A 24 3.39 -7.69 -3.92
CA GLN A 24 4.59 -7.79 -4.75
C GLN A 24 4.27 -7.49 -6.23
N ASP A 25 3.16 -8.01 -6.74
CA ASP A 25 2.71 -7.77 -8.11
C ASP A 25 2.46 -6.27 -8.34
N LEU A 26 1.84 -5.57 -7.38
CA LEU A 26 1.67 -4.10 -7.44
C LEU A 26 3.01 -3.36 -7.49
N VAL A 27 3.98 -3.74 -6.66
CA VAL A 27 5.31 -3.10 -6.66
C VAL A 27 6.02 -3.32 -8.00
N ASN A 28 5.96 -4.53 -8.55
CA ASN A 28 6.54 -4.83 -9.86
C ASN A 28 5.84 -4.04 -10.98
N GLU A 29 4.51 -4.00 -10.97
CA GLU A 29 3.73 -3.26 -11.97
C GLU A 29 4.05 -1.77 -11.96
N PHE A 30 4.25 -1.17 -10.78
CA PHE A 30 4.67 0.23 -10.67
C PHE A 30 6.02 0.50 -11.34
N GLN A 31 6.97 -0.44 -11.20
CA GLN A 31 8.32 -0.32 -11.77
C GLN A 31 8.31 -0.49 -13.29
N GLU A 32 7.42 -1.34 -13.81
CA GLU A 32 7.35 -1.66 -15.24
C GLU A 32 6.52 -0.64 -16.04
N THR A 33 5.43 -0.14 -15.46
CA THR A 33 4.51 0.75 -16.16
C THR A 33 5.11 2.15 -16.38
N GLN A 34 4.86 2.70 -17.56
CA GLN A 34 5.18 4.08 -17.91
C GLN A 34 3.93 4.97 -17.91
N ASN A 35 2.75 4.40 -17.70
CA ASN A 35 1.49 5.14 -17.63
C ASN A 35 1.33 5.74 -16.23
N ILE A 36 1.16 7.05 -16.18
CA ILE A 36 1.03 7.81 -14.93
C ILE A 36 -0.26 7.48 -14.18
N GLU A 37 -1.35 7.19 -14.87
CA GLU A 37 -2.64 6.85 -14.26
C GLU A 37 -2.54 5.48 -13.57
N ASP A 38 -1.88 4.52 -14.21
CA ASP A 38 -1.62 3.20 -13.62
C ASP A 38 -0.75 3.33 -12.37
N LYS A 39 0.32 4.15 -12.42
CA LYS A 39 1.16 4.45 -11.25
C LYS A 39 0.35 5.04 -10.11
N GLN A 40 -0.53 6.00 -10.39
CA GLN A 40 -1.41 6.61 -9.39
C GLN A 40 -2.33 5.56 -8.77
N GLN A 41 -2.98 4.74 -9.58
CA GLN A 41 -3.87 3.68 -9.09
C GLN A 41 -3.12 2.68 -8.20
N ILE A 42 -1.89 2.30 -8.57
CA ILE A 42 -1.07 1.38 -7.80
C ILE A 42 -0.67 1.98 -6.44
N ILE A 43 -0.18 3.23 -6.41
CA ILE A 43 0.19 3.89 -5.15
C ILE A 43 -1.03 4.07 -4.26
N ALA A 44 -2.19 4.41 -4.82
CA ALA A 44 -3.43 4.52 -4.07
C ALA A 44 -3.85 3.17 -3.46
N ASN A 45 -3.68 2.06 -4.19
CA ASN A 45 -3.89 0.71 -3.65
C ASN A 45 -2.92 0.41 -2.50
N LEU A 46 -1.61 0.64 -2.69
CA LEU A 46 -0.60 0.43 -1.65
C LEU A 46 -0.86 1.29 -0.40
N ALA A 47 -1.31 2.53 -0.58
CA ALA A 47 -1.69 3.42 0.50
C ALA A 47 -2.92 2.90 1.28
N ASN A 48 -3.89 2.30 0.59
CA ASN A 48 -5.03 1.63 1.24
C ASN A 48 -4.61 0.38 2.02
N PHE A 49 -3.66 -0.43 1.53
CA PHE A 49 -3.10 -1.56 2.28
C PHE A 49 -2.30 -1.12 3.51
N SER A 50 -1.69 0.06 3.44
CA SER A 50 -0.91 0.66 4.52
C SER A 50 -1.74 1.02 5.76
N TYR A 51 -3.07 0.96 5.70
CA TYR A 51 -3.93 1.19 6.86
C TYR A 51 -4.01 -0.01 7.81
N ASP A 52 -3.91 -1.26 7.33
CA ASP A 52 -4.08 -2.46 8.15
C ASP A 52 -2.71 -2.98 8.65
N PRO A 53 -2.44 -2.99 9.97
CA PRO A 53 -1.17 -3.46 10.54
C PRO A 53 -0.79 -4.89 10.16
N ILE A 54 -1.75 -5.72 9.74
CA ILE A 54 -1.46 -7.06 9.20
C ILE A 54 -0.47 -7.02 8.02
N ASN A 55 -0.47 -5.92 7.25
CA ASN A 55 0.34 -5.80 6.04
C ASN A 55 1.73 -5.23 6.31
N TYR A 56 2.01 -4.68 7.50
CA TYR A 56 3.22 -3.87 7.73
C TYR A 56 4.52 -4.65 7.48
N THR A 57 4.58 -5.91 7.91
CA THR A 57 5.73 -6.77 7.64
C THR A 57 5.96 -6.95 6.15
N TRP A 58 4.89 -7.15 5.36
CA TRP A 58 5.00 -7.32 3.91
C TRP A 58 5.36 -6.01 3.20
N LEU A 59 4.78 -4.88 3.62
CA LEU A 59 5.08 -3.56 3.07
C LEU A 59 6.54 -3.16 3.34
N TRP A 60 7.08 -3.55 4.50
CA TRP A 60 8.49 -3.42 4.81
C TRP A 60 9.36 -4.33 3.94
N GLU A 61 9.04 -5.63 3.85
CA GLU A 61 9.78 -6.60 3.04
C GLU A 61 9.82 -6.24 1.54
N LEU A 62 8.78 -5.56 1.04
CA LEU A 62 8.64 -5.12 -0.35
C LEU A 62 9.14 -3.70 -0.61
N ASN A 63 9.75 -3.04 0.38
CA ASN A 63 10.26 -1.66 0.29
C ASN A 63 9.21 -0.63 -0.17
N VAL A 64 7.94 -0.80 0.22
CA VAL A 64 6.86 0.13 -0.15
C VAL A 64 7.06 1.51 0.47
N ILE A 65 7.77 1.60 1.60
CA ILE A 65 8.10 2.89 2.23
C ILE A 65 9.03 3.70 1.34
N ASP A 66 10.08 3.07 0.81
CA ASP A 66 11.00 3.72 -0.12
C ASP A 66 10.27 4.14 -1.39
N LEU A 67 9.36 3.28 -1.88
CA LEU A 67 8.51 3.60 -3.02
C LEU A 67 7.64 4.85 -2.80
N PHE A 68 7.06 5.02 -1.61
CA PHE A 68 6.33 6.24 -1.28
C PHE A 68 7.24 7.46 -1.24
N LEU A 69 8.45 7.34 -0.69
CA LEU A 69 9.41 8.43 -0.65
C LEU A 69 9.88 8.84 -2.06
N ASP A 70 10.10 7.88 -2.95
CA ASP A 70 10.41 8.13 -4.36
C ASP A 70 9.27 8.89 -5.06
N CYS A 71 8.01 8.57 -4.75
CA CYS A 71 6.87 9.31 -5.29
C CYS A 71 6.80 10.78 -4.80
N LEU A 72 7.45 11.14 -3.69
CA LEU A 72 7.46 12.52 -3.20
C LEU A 72 8.36 13.44 -4.03
N VAL A 73 9.32 12.89 -4.77
CA VAL A 73 10.25 13.67 -5.61
C VAL A 73 9.81 13.75 -7.08
N GLU A 74 8.77 13.01 -7.46
CA GLU A 74 8.16 13.06 -8.80
C GLU A 74 7.44 14.40 -9.03
N GLU A 75 7.48 14.93 -10.26
CA GLU A 75 6.73 16.14 -10.65
C GLU A 75 5.25 15.85 -10.91
N ASN A 76 4.61 15.06 -10.04
CA ASN A 76 3.21 14.68 -10.13
C ASN A 76 2.50 14.83 -8.78
N LEU A 77 1.70 15.88 -8.65
CA LEU A 77 1.01 16.22 -7.39
C LEU A 77 0.12 15.10 -6.87
N MET A 78 -0.53 14.36 -7.77
CA MET A 78 -1.39 13.24 -7.36
C MET A 78 -0.57 12.09 -6.78
N LEU A 79 0.55 11.70 -7.40
CA LEU A 79 1.45 10.68 -6.82
C LEU A 79 1.98 11.11 -5.45
N GLN A 80 2.36 12.38 -5.30
CA GLN A 80 2.80 12.93 -4.02
C GLN A 80 1.69 12.83 -2.96
N GLU A 81 0.46 13.24 -3.28
CA GLU A 81 -0.68 13.19 -2.36
C GLU A 81 -0.99 11.76 -1.91
N LEU A 82 -1.03 10.82 -2.86
CA LEU A 82 -1.29 9.41 -2.59
C LEU A 82 -0.19 8.78 -1.72
N ALA A 83 1.08 9.10 -1.99
CA ALA A 83 2.22 8.62 -1.24
C ALA A 83 2.27 9.18 0.19
N ILE A 84 1.98 10.48 0.37
CA ILE A 84 1.82 11.07 1.70
C ILE A 84 0.70 10.37 2.47
N GLY A 85 -0.44 10.10 1.82
CA GLY A 85 -1.54 9.34 2.42
C GLY A 85 -1.10 7.95 2.87
N GLY A 86 -0.32 7.24 2.06
CA GLY A 86 0.27 5.94 2.40
C GLY A 86 1.18 6.00 3.62
N ILE A 87 2.11 6.97 3.65
CA ILE A 87 3.00 7.19 4.80
C ILE A 87 2.20 7.52 6.06
N CYS A 88 1.18 8.37 5.97
CA CYS A 88 0.31 8.68 7.11
C CYS A 88 -0.43 7.44 7.63
N ASN A 89 -0.92 6.58 6.74
CA ASN A 89 -1.58 5.32 7.11
C ASN A 89 -0.61 4.34 7.81
N LEU A 90 0.68 4.34 7.45
CA LEU A 90 1.72 3.57 8.15
C LEU A 90 2.05 4.14 9.53
N CYS A 91 2.13 5.46 9.66
CA CYS A 91 2.54 6.12 10.90
C CYS A 91 1.44 6.18 11.96
N VAL A 92 0.19 6.36 11.55
CA VAL A 92 -0.95 6.47 12.46
C VAL A 92 -1.73 5.17 12.36
N GLY A 93 -1.67 4.32 13.39
CA GLY A 93 -2.54 3.15 13.51
C GLY A 93 -4.03 3.52 13.68
N GLY A 94 -4.62 4.26 12.72
CA GLY A 94 -6.01 4.67 12.70
C GLY A 94 -6.33 6.15 12.44
N LEU A 95 -5.60 6.91 11.60
CA LEU A 95 -6.21 8.09 10.96
C LEU A 95 -6.64 7.69 9.55
N LEU A 96 -7.95 7.65 9.36
CA LEU A 96 -8.61 7.18 8.15
C LEU A 96 -8.45 8.22 7.03
N ILE A 97 -7.25 8.34 6.44
CA ILE A 97 -7.11 8.95 5.11
C ILE A 97 -7.47 7.85 4.12
N ILE A 98 -8.77 7.58 3.99
CA ILE A 98 -9.27 6.86 2.82
C ILE A 98 -9.07 7.81 1.67
N ILE A 99 -8.10 7.48 0.82
CA ILE A 99 -8.01 8.03 -0.51
C ILE A 99 -9.26 7.51 -1.23
N ASN A 100 -10.32 8.33 -1.27
CA ASN A 100 -11.48 8.05 -2.11
C ASN A 100 -11.00 8.28 -3.55
N ILE A 101 -10.64 7.18 -4.23
CA ILE A 101 -10.43 7.11 -5.67
C ILE A 101 -11.79 7.01 -6.36
#